data_AF-A0A0V0QKC6-F1
#
_entry.id   AF-A0A0V0QKC6-F1
#
_cell.length_a   1.000
_cell.length_b   1.000
_cell.length_c   1.000
_cell.angle_alpha   90.00
_cell.angle_beta   90.00
_cell.angle_gamma   90.00
#
_symmetry.space_group_name_H-M   'P 1'
#
loop_
_entity.id
_entity.type
_entity.pdbx_description
1 polymer ?
#
loop_
_entity_poly.entity_id
_entity_poly.type
_entity_poly.pdbx_seq_one_letter_code
_entity_poly.pdbx_strand_id
1 'polypeptide(L)'
;MNFCQFQLTRIRKVTLDALCSILLTQQGGGSIEHVMPSLNKIVYDHNNDVRKATYQALGKILNGFSIGNLKMYESDLLILLLNGLSDEIPEIVQESQKIIEEVGLKRKVLSIEMEENIEEFL
;
A
#
# COMPACT_ATOMS: atom_id res chain seq x y z
N MET A 1 -2.52 -9.98 -14.32
CA MET A 1 -3.97 -10.29 -14.27
C MET A 1 -4.72 -8.99 -13.96
N ASN A 2 -5.68 -8.56 -14.78
CA ASN A 2 -6.39 -7.29 -14.60
C ASN A 2 -7.68 -7.48 -13.79
N PHE A 3 -7.56 -7.61 -12.46
CA PHE A 3 -8.69 -7.91 -11.58
C PHE A 3 -9.66 -6.73 -11.38
N CYS A 4 -9.25 -5.52 -11.77
CA CYS A 4 -10.09 -4.32 -11.74
C CYS A 4 -11.34 -4.44 -12.63
N GLN A 5 -11.35 -5.38 -13.59
CA GLN A 5 -12.45 -5.58 -14.54
C GLN A 5 -13.53 -6.56 -14.05
N PHE A 6 -13.34 -7.23 -12.90
CA PHE A 6 -14.38 -8.11 -12.39
C PHE A 6 -15.63 -7.32 -12.05
N GLN A 7 -16.81 -7.74 -12.55
CA GLN A 7 -18.07 -7.02 -12.33
C GLN A 7 -18.43 -6.92 -10.84
N LEU A 8 -18.18 -7.99 -10.08
CA LEU A 8 -18.55 -8.08 -8.67
C LEU A 8 -17.52 -7.38 -7.77
N THR A 9 -17.97 -6.34 -7.07
CA THR A 9 -17.21 -5.60 -6.04
C THR A 9 -16.52 -6.53 -5.03
N ARG A 10 -17.22 -7.58 -4.60
CA ARG A 10 -16.67 -8.57 -3.65
C ARG A 10 -15.41 -9.25 -4.18
N ILE A 11 -15.37 -9.62 -5.47
CA ILE A 11 -14.22 -10.28 -6.08
C ILE A 11 -13.03 -9.31 -6.11
N ARG A 12 -13.27 -8.05 -6.46
CA ARG A 12 -12.21 -7.02 -6.48
C ARG A 12 -11.57 -6.84 -5.10
N LYS A 13 -12.38 -6.71 -4.04
CA LYS A 13 -11.89 -6.60 -2.65
C LYS A 13 -11.11 -7.84 -2.18
N VAL A 14 -11.65 -9.03 -2.41
CA VAL A 14 -10.99 -10.28 -2.00
C VAL A 14 -9.68 -10.49 -2.77
N THR A 15 -9.66 -10.17 -4.07
CA THR A 15 -8.44 -10.28 -4.88
C THR A 15 -7.37 -9.32 -4.39
N LEU A 16 -7.74 -8.09 -4.05
CA LEU A 16 -6.83 -7.09 -3.51
C LEU A 16 -6.19 -7.56 -2.18
N ASP A 17 -6.99 -8.11 -1.27
CA ASP A 17 -6.49 -8.61 0.02
C ASP A 17 -5.58 -9.84 -0.15
N ALA A 18 -5.92 -10.74 -1.08
CA ALA A 18 -5.08 -11.87 -1.45
C ALA A 18 -3.74 -11.42 -2.07
N LEU A 19 -3.76 -10.43 -2.96
CA LEU A 19 -2.55 -9.86 -3.56
C LEU A 19 -1.67 -9.19 -2.50
N CYS A 20 -2.26 -8.39 -1.61
CA CYS A 20 -1.54 -7.81 -0.48
C CYS A 20 -0.85 -8.91 0.36
N SER A 21 -1.57 -9.98 0.68
CA SER A 21 -1.04 -11.09 1.47
C SER A 21 0.13 -11.78 0.76
N ILE A 22 0.03 -12.01 -0.55
CA ILE A 22 1.10 -12.61 -1.36
C ILE A 22 2.33 -11.70 -1.39
N LEU A 23 2.16 -10.40 -1.64
CA LEU A 23 3.26 -9.43 -1.72
C LEU A 23 4.03 -9.31 -0.39
N LEU A 24 3.35 -9.53 0.73
CA LEU A 24 3.94 -9.49 2.07
C LEU A 24 4.64 -10.80 2.49
N THR A 25 4.64 -11.84 1.65
CA THR A 25 5.44 -13.05 1.90
C THR A 25 6.93 -12.78 1.66
N GLN A 26 7.81 -13.63 2.22
CA GLN A 26 9.26 -13.44 2.22
C GLN A 26 9.88 -13.20 0.83
N GLN A 27 9.31 -13.78 -0.24
CA GLN A 27 9.76 -13.58 -1.62
C GLN A 27 8.71 -12.91 -2.51
N GLY A 28 7.59 -12.47 -1.93
CA GLY A 28 6.46 -11.95 -2.69
C GLY A 28 6.66 -10.53 -3.21
N GLY A 29 7.44 -9.70 -2.50
CA GLY A 29 7.56 -8.27 -2.79
C GLY A 29 8.00 -7.94 -4.22
N GLY A 30 8.89 -8.75 -4.81
CA GLY A 30 9.33 -8.56 -6.20
C GLY A 30 8.21 -8.73 -7.24
N SER A 31 7.09 -9.38 -6.89
CA SER A 31 5.94 -9.52 -7.78
C SER A 31 5.13 -8.22 -7.91
N ILE A 32 5.46 -7.17 -7.16
CA ILE A 32 4.71 -5.92 -7.17
C ILE A 32 4.69 -5.26 -8.56
N GLU A 33 5.74 -5.41 -9.36
CA GLU A 33 5.80 -4.90 -10.74
C GLU A 33 4.67 -5.43 -11.61
N HIS A 34 4.26 -6.69 -11.39
CA HIS A 34 3.15 -7.32 -12.11
C HIS A 34 1.77 -6.84 -11.62
N VAL A 35 1.70 -6.30 -10.41
CA VAL A 35 0.46 -5.88 -9.74
C VAL A 35 0.25 -4.36 -9.87
N MET A 36 1.34 -3.59 -10.00
CA MET A 36 1.35 -2.13 -10.05
C MET A 36 0.39 -1.54 -11.11
N PRO A 37 0.29 -2.06 -12.35
CA PRO A 37 -0.68 -1.56 -13.32
C PRO A 37 -2.14 -1.74 -12.88
N SER A 38 -2.43 -2.75 -12.07
CA SER A 38 -3.78 -2.97 -11.53
C SER A 38 -4.03 -2.08 -10.31
N LEU A 39 -3.03 -1.84 -9.46
CA LEU A 39 -3.13 -0.88 -8.35
C LEU A 39 -3.40 0.54 -8.86
N ASN A 40 -2.69 0.97 -9.91
CA ASN A 40 -2.93 2.25 -10.58
C ASN A 40 -4.36 2.42 -11.10
N LYS A 41 -5.04 1.33 -11.47
CA LYS A 41 -6.42 1.39 -11.97
C LYS A 41 -7.43 1.36 -10.83
N ILE A 42 -7.21 0.52 -9.82
CA ILE A 42 -8.20 0.27 -8.77
C ILE A 42 -8.32 1.40 -7.75
N VAL A 43 -7.30 2.26 -7.63
CA VAL A 43 -7.44 3.52 -6.86
C VAL A 43 -8.53 4.44 -7.41
N TYR A 44 -8.94 4.26 -8.68
CA TYR A 44 -10.04 5.00 -9.33
C TYR A 44 -11.30 4.14 -9.53
N ASP A 45 -11.49 3.06 -8.76
CA ASP A 45 -12.66 2.19 -8.88
C ASP A 45 -13.96 2.99 -8.66
N HIS A 46 -14.98 2.71 -9.48
CA HIS A 46 -16.29 3.34 -9.36
C HIS A 46 -17.00 3.05 -8.03
N ASN A 47 -16.59 1.98 -7.34
CA ASN A 47 -17.13 1.63 -6.04
C ASN A 47 -16.25 2.15 -4.91
N ASN A 48 -16.83 2.99 -4.06
CA ASN A 48 -16.13 3.65 -2.95
C ASN A 48 -15.53 2.64 -1.94
N ASP A 49 -16.20 1.51 -1.67
CA ASP A 49 -15.64 0.48 -0.77
C ASP A 49 -14.38 -0.15 -1.34
N VAL A 50 -14.29 -0.28 -2.67
CA VAL A 50 -13.11 -0.84 -3.34
C VAL A 50 -11.97 0.16 -3.28
N ARG A 51 -12.23 1.45 -3.52
CA ARG A 51 -11.22 2.51 -3.35
C ARG A 51 -10.71 2.55 -1.91
N LYS A 52 -11.61 2.55 -0.92
CA LYS A 52 -11.24 2.48 0.50
C LYS A 52 -10.37 1.25 0.80
N ALA A 53 -10.80 0.07 0.36
CA ALA A 53 -10.02 -1.16 0.54
C ALA A 53 -8.63 -1.08 -0.14
N THR A 54 -8.54 -0.40 -1.29
CA THR A 54 -7.28 -0.16 -2.02
C THR A 54 -6.29 0.63 -1.17
N TYR A 55 -6.71 1.76 -0.60
CA TYR A 55 -5.83 2.55 0.27
C TYR A 55 -5.41 1.79 1.54
N GLN A 56 -6.32 1.01 2.13
CA GLN A 56 -5.99 0.12 3.25
C GLN A 56 -4.95 -0.94 2.86
N ALA A 57 -5.06 -1.54 1.67
CA ALA A 57 -4.07 -2.50 1.18
C ALA A 57 -2.72 -1.82 0.91
N LEU A 58 -2.70 -0.62 0.33
CA LEU A 58 -1.47 0.16 0.13
C LEU A 58 -0.77 0.44 1.45
N GLY A 59 -1.52 0.84 2.49
CA GLY A 59 -0.99 1.02 3.84
C GLY A 59 -0.37 -0.25 4.43
N LYS A 60 -1.07 -1.39 4.30
CA LYS A 60 -0.54 -2.70 4.74
C LYS A 60 0.75 -3.06 4.00
N ILE A 61 0.80 -2.88 2.69
CA ILE A 61 1.99 -3.15 1.87
C ILE A 61 3.15 -2.27 2.33
N LEU A 62 2.92 -0.96 2.44
CA LEU A 62 3.92 0.00 2.91
C LEU A 62 4.43 -0.39 4.31
N ASN A 63 3.57 -0.73 5.26
CA ASN A 63 4.01 -1.06 6.62
C ASN A 63 4.63 -2.46 6.77
N GLY A 64 4.33 -3.39 5.86
CA GLY A 64 4.81 -4.77 5.92
C GLY A 64 5.99 -5.09 4.99
N PHE A 65 6.33 -4.19 4.06
CA PHE A 65 7.46 -4.39 3.16
C PHE A 65 8.80 -4.41 3.89
N SER A 66 9.69 -5.30 3.43
CA SER A 66 11.09 -5.31 3.84
C SER A 66 11.78 -4.02 3.39
N ILE A 67 12.88 -3.66 4.06
CA ILE A 67 13.68 -2.48 3.72
C ILE A 67 14.14 -2.53 2.24
N GLY A 68 14.50 -3.71 1.73
CA GLY A 68 14.88 -3.90 0.33
C GLY A 68 13.75 -3.55 -0.64
N ASN A 69 12.52 -4.00 -0.35
CA ASN A 69 11.35 -3.68 -1.17
C ASN A 69 10.96 -2.21 -1.05
N LEU A 70 11.04 -1.61 0.14
CA LEU A 70 10.76 -0.19 0.34
C LEU A 70 11.71 0.67 -0.49
N LYS A 71 13.01 0.38 -0.49
CA LYS A 71 13.99 1.11 -1.32
C LYS A 71 13.65 1.11 -2.81
N MET A 72 12.99 0.06 -3.30
CA MET A 72 12.64 -0.06 -4.72
C MET A 72 11.28 0.55 -5.05
N TYR A 73 10.28 0.39 -4.18
CA TYR A 73 8.87 0.60 -4.55
C TYR A 73 8.11 1.59 -3.67
N GLU A 74 8.73 2.13 -2.61
CA GLU A 74 8.05 3.00 -1.65
C GLU A 74 7.51 4.27 -2.30
N SER A 75 8.29 4.94 -3.15
CA SER A 75 7.84 6.18 -3.80
C SER A 75 6.60 5.98 -4.66
N ASP A 76 6.56 4.92 -5.47
CA ASP A 76 5.40 4.61 -6.32
C ASP A 76 4.16 4.28 -5.49
N LEU A 77 4.33 3.50 -4.42
CA LEU A 77 3.25 3.14 -3.51
C LEU A 77 2.72 4.36 -2.73
N LEU A 78 3.61 5.26 -2.31
CA LEU A 78 3.22 6.52 -1.66
C LEU A 78 2.45 7.43 -2.60
N ILE A 79 2.86 7.56 -3.86
CA ILE A 79 2.11 8.33 -4.86
C ILE A 79 0.69 7.77 -5.01
N LEU A 80 0.54 6.45 -5.09
CA LEU A 80 -0.78 5.82 -5.13
C LEU A 80 -1.60 6.09 -3.88
N LEU A 81 -1.00 6.04 -2.69
CA LEU A 81 -1.69 6.31 -1.43
C LEU A 81 -2.13 7.79 -1.34
N LEU A 82 -1.29 8.72 -1.80
CA LEU A 82 -1.57 10.16 -1.78
C LEU A 82 -2.76 10.54 -2.66
N ASN A 83 -3.09 9.75 -3.68
CA ASN A 83 -4.31 9.96 -4.47
C ASN A 83 -5.58 9.93 -3.61
N GLY A 84 -5.59 9.17 -2.51
CA GLY A 84 -6.73 9.09 -1.59
C GLY A 84 -7.02 10.40 -0.85
N LEU A 85 -6.04 11.31 -0.75
CA LEU A 85 -6.24 12.65 -0.19
C LEU A 85 -7.11 13.55 -1.07
N SER A 86 -7.23 13.21 -2.35
CA SER A 86 -8.01 13.95 -3.34
C SER A 86 -9.31 13.23 -3.73
N ASP A 87 -9.71 12.20 -2.98
CA ASP A 87 -10.95 11.47 -3.24
C ASP A 87 -12.17 12.36 -2.96
N GLU A 88 -13.24 12.16 -3.74
CA GLU A 88 -14.50 12.90 -3.59
C GLU A 88 -15.28 12.47 -2.33
N ILE A 89 -14.96 11.30 -1.77
CA ILE A 89 -15.63 10.72 -0.60
C ILE A 89 -14.85 11.10 0.67
N PRO A 90 -15.43 11.92 1.58
CA PRO A 90 -14.74 12.38 2.78
C PRO A 90 -14.19 11.26 3.67
N GLU A 91 -14.90 10.13 3.77
CA GLU A 91 -14.46 8.98 4.56
C GLU A 91 -13.19 8.34 3.99
N ILE A 92 -12.98 8.40 2.67
CA ILE A 92 -11.75 7.90 2.04
C ILE A 92 -10.59 8.85 2.29
N VAL A 93 -10.84 10.16 2.22
CA VAL A 93 -9.83 11.18 2.53
C VAL A 93 -9.34 11.02 3.97
N GLN A 94 -10.26 10.91 4.93
CA GLN A 94 -9.93 10.72 6.35
C GLN A 94 -9.16 9.41 6.58
N GLU A 95 -9.59 8.31 5.97
CA GLU A 95 -8.87 7.03 6.06
C GLU A 95 -7.46 7.13 5.49
N SER A 96 -7.30 7.79 4.34
CA SER A 96 -6.00 7.96 3.68
C SER A 96 -5.04 8.80 4.51
N GLN A 97 -5.53 9.89 5.12
CA GLN A 97 -4.75 10.71 6.06
C GLN A 97 -4.23 9.87 7.23
N LYS A 98 -5.11 9.10 7.86
CA LYS A 98 -4.74 8.21 8.97
C LYS A 98 -3.67 7.20 8.53
N ILE A 99 -3.84 6.55 7.38
CA ILE A 99 -2.88 5.56 6.88
C ILE A 99 -1.52 6.23 6.60
N ILE A 100 -1.50 7.43 6.04
CA ILE A 100 -0.25 8.17 5.76
C ILE A 100 0.48 8.49 7.07
N GLU A 101 -0.24 8.91 8.11
CA GLU A 101 0.34 9.15 9.43
C GLU A 101 0.93 7.85 10.02
N GLU A 102 0.20 6.74 9.96
CA GLU A 102 0.69 5.43 10.42
C GLU A 102 1.95 4.99 9.67
N VAL A 103 1.96 5.14 8.34
CA VAL A 103 3.11 4.86 7.48
C VAL A 103 4.30 5.73 7.86
N GLY A 104 4.09 7.04 8.02
CA GLY A 104 5.14 7.99 8.41
C GLY A 104 5.71 7.71 9.79
N LEU A 105 4.86 7.39 10.78
CA LEU A 105 5.30 7.01 12.12
C LEU A 105 6.16 5.75 12.07
N LYS A 106 5.75 4.72 11.32
CA LYS A 106 6.55 3.49 11.18
C LYS A 106 7.92 3.77 10.56
N ARG A 107 8.00 4.72 9.62
CA ARG A 107 9.27 5.12 8.96
C ARG A 107 10.20 5.81 9.94
N LYS A 108 9.67 6.72 10.74
CA LYS A 108 10.42 7.38 11.80
C LYS A 108 10.98 6.37 12.81
N VAL A 109 10.19 5.36 13.20
CA VAL A 109 10.68 4.30 14.11
C VAL A 109 11.80 3.52 13.45
N LEU A 110 11.62 3.07 12.20
CA LEU A 110 12.65 2.33 11.46
C LEU A 110 13.94 3.13 11.28
N SER A 111 13.87 4.44 11.05
CA SER A 111 15.08 5.27 10.91
C SER A 111 15.88 5.35 12.21
N ILE A 112 15.19 5.51 13.36
CA ILE A 112 15.83 5.54 14.68
C ILE A 112 16.48 4.18 14.99
N GLU A 113 15.75 3.08 14.80
CA GLU A 113 16.28 1.73 15.00
C GLU A 113 17.51 1.47 14.13
N MET A 114 17.55 1.99 12.89
CA MET A 114 18.71 1.86 12.02
C MET A 114 19.92 2.68 12.49
N GLU A 115 19.71 3.86 13.06
CA GLU A 115 20.78 4.71 13.61
C GLU A 115 21.40 4.09 14.88
N GLU A 116 20.57 3.61 15.82
CA GLU A 116 21.03 2.92 17.03
C GLU A 116 21.85 1.65 16.68
N ASN A 117 21.38 0.88 15.70
CA ASN A 117 22.10 -0.29 15.18
C ASN A 117 23.39 0.06 14.42
N ILE A 118 23.71 1.32 14.13
CA ILE A 118 25.01 1.70 13.57
C ILE A 118 25.96 2.06 14.71
N GLU A 119 25.46 2.76 15.73
CA GLU A 119 26.23 3.14 16.92
C GLU A 119 26.70 1.93 17.73
N GLU A 120 25.91 0.85 17.80
CA GLU A 120 26.33 -0.40 18.48
C GLU A 120 27.54 -1.11 17.82
N PHE A 121 27.86 -0.79 16.57
CA PHE A 121 28.95 -1.43 15.82
C PHE A 121 30.17 -0.51 15.61
N LEU A 122 30.15 0.71 16.15
CA LEU A 122 31.25 1.68 16.11
C LEU A 122 31.99 1.72 17.45
#